data_AF-A0AA42ZT05-F1
#
_entry.id   AF-A0AA42ZT05-F1
#
_cell.length_a   1.000
_cell.length_b   1.000
_cell.length_c   1.000
_cell.angle_alpha   90.00
_cell.angle_beta   90.00
_cell.angle_gamma   90.00
#
_symmetry.space_group_name_H-M   'P 1'
#
loop_
_entity.id
_entity.type
_entity.pdbx_description
1 polymer ?
#
loop_
_entity_poly.entity_id
_entity_poly.type
_entity_poly.pdbx_seq_one_letter_code
_entity_poly.pdbx_strand_id
1 'polypeptide(L)' 'MAKTRAIIAAIGALVLLTAVLTPGPAGAEPFRLGISTWVGYGPFFLARKKGYFKEEGLELDLVKVE' A
#
# COMPACT_ATOMS: atom_id res chain seq x y z
N MET A 1 -45.17 -6.52 4.23
CA MET A 1 -44.21 -6.96 3.18
C MET A 1 -43.42 -5.80 2.54
N ALA A 2 -44.04 -4.66 2.20
CA ALA A 2 -43.32 -3.52 1.58
C ALA A 2 -42.22 -2.89 2.46
N LYS A 3 -42.48 -2.71 3.77
CA LYS A 3 -41.53 -2.12 4.73
C LYS A 3 -40.26 -2.97 4.91
N THR A 4 -40.40 -4.29 4.94
CA THR A 4 -39.28 -5.24 5.07
C THR A 4 -38.35 -5.18 3.86
N ARG A 5 -38.90 -5.04 2.64
CA ARG A 5 -38.12 -4.87 1.41
C ARG A 5 -37.37 -3.54 1.37
N ALA A 6 -37.99 -2.47 1.86
CA ALA A 6 -37.35 -1.16 1.96
C ALA A 6 -36.18 -1.14 2.96
N ILE A 7 -36.32 -1.84 4.10
CA ILE A 7 -35.23 -1.98 5.10
C ILE A 7 -34.04 -2.75 4.52
N ILE A 8 -34.30 -3.84 3.79
CA ILE A 8 -33.23 -4.64 3.15
C ILE A 8 -32.50 -3.80 2.09
N ALA A 9 -33.23 -3.02 1.29
CA ALA A 9 -32.63 -2.12 0.30
C ALA A 9 -31.75 -1.04 0.95
N ALA A 10 -32.20 -0.46 2.07
CA ALA A 10 -31.45 0.56 2.80
C ALA A 10 -30.15 0.00 3.41
N ILE A 11 -30.19 -1.21 3.98
CA ILE A 11 -29.00 -1.89 4.51
C ILE A 11 -28.02 -2.23 3.38
N GLY A 12 -28.52 -2.72 2.24
CA GLY A 12 -27.69 -2.99 1.07
C GLY A 12 -27.00 -1.73 0.54
N ALA A 13 -27.71 -0.60 0.48
CA ALA A 13 -27.16 0.68 0.06
C ALA A 13 -26.09 1.19 1.06
N LEU A 14 -26.31 1.00 2.37
CA LEU A 14 -25.35 1.41 3.39
C LEU A 14 -24.06 0.59 3.34
N VAL A 15 -24.16 -0.74 3.13
CA VAL A 15 -22.99 -1.62 2.96
C VAL A 15 -22.19 -1.24 1.72
N LEU A 16 -22.86 -0.96 0.61
CA LEU A 16 -22.21 -0.49 -0.62
C LEU A 16 -21.52 0.86 -0.42
N LEU A 17 -22.13 1.78 0.31
CA LEU A 17 -21.52 3.08 0.62
C LEU A 17 -20.26 2.92 1.47
N THR A 18 -20.27 2.04 2.48
CA THR A 18 -19.09 1.80 3.33
C THR A 18 -17.91 1.17 2.58
N ALA A 19 -18.17 0.40 1.52
CA ALA A 19 -17.11 -0.20 0.70
C ALA A 19 -16.38 0.81 -0.20
N VAL A 20 -16.98 1.97 -0.49
CA VAL A 20 -16.39 3.02 -1.34
C VAL A 20 -15.60 4.04 -0.53
N LEU A 21 -15.91 4.21 0.76
CA LEU A 21 -15.24 5.16 1.64
C LEU A 21 -13.97 4.62 2.31
N THR A 22 -13.59 3.36 2.10
CA THR A 22 -12.30 2.87 2.61
C THR A 22 -11.17 3.58 1.85
N PRO A 23 -10.28 4.33 2.55
CA PRO A 23 -9.10 4.88 1.91
C PRO A 23 -8.33 3.73 1.26
N GLY A 24 -8.02 3.88 -0.04
CA GLY A 24 -7.15 2.94 -0.73
C GLY A 24 -5.76 2.90 -0.10
N PRO A 25 -4.94 1.88 -0.40
CA PRO A 25 -3.57 1.84 0.07
C PRO A 25 -2.85 3.14 -0.34
N ALA A 26 -2.35 3.88 0.66
CA ALA A 26 -1.52 5.04 0.43
C ALA A 26 -0.17 4.56 -0.09
N GLY A 27 -0.02 4.52 -1.42
CA GLY A 27 1.26 4.20 -2.05
C GLY A 27 2.25 5.33 -1.81
N ALA A 28 3.50 4.99 -1.47
CA ALA A 28 4.58 5.97 -1.46
C ALA A 28 4.89 6.37 -2.92
N GLU A 29 5.16 7.65 -3.16
CA GLU A 29 5.72 8.08 -4.44
C GLU A 29 7.10 7.44 -4.64
N PRO A 30 7.51 7.14 -5.89
CA PRO A 30 8.84 6.64 -6.16
C PRO A 30 9.93 7.57 -5.61
N PHE A 31 10.86 7.02 -4.83
CA PHE A 31 11.89 7.83 -4.16
C PHE A 31 13.29 7.23 -4.25
N ARG A 32 14.30 8.04 -3.93
CA ARG A 32 15.70 7.61 -3.89
C ARG A 32 16.16 7.56 -2.45
N LEU A 33 16.73 6.43 -2.04
CA LEU A 33 17.30 6.23 -0.72
C LEU A 33 18.82 6.27 -0.82
N GLY A 34 19.39 7.35 -0.29
CA GLY A 34 20.84 7.53 -0.17
C GLY A 34 21.42 6.74 1.01
N ILE A 35 22.43 5.91 0.76
CA ILE A 35 23.17 5.14 1.78
C ILE A 35 24.68 5.35 1.63
N SER A 36 25.43 5.31 2.73
CA SER A 36 26.90 5.21 2.68
C SER A 36 27.35 3.79 2.34
N THR A 37 28.60 3.60 1.90
CA THR A 37 29.17 2.25 1.74
C THR A 37 29.51 1.61 3.08
N TRP A 38 28.48 1.19 3.79
CA TRP A 38 28.61 0.35 4.97
C TRP A 38 28.07 -1.06 4.71
N VAL A 39 28.83 -2.07 5.14
CA VAL A 39 28.50 -3.48 4.95
C VAL A 39 27.13 -3.86 5.55
N GLY A 40 26.69 -3.16 6.59
CA GLY A 40 25.40 -3.40 7.23
C GLY A 40 24.18 -3.04 6.37
N TYR A 41 24.35 -2.37 5.22
CA TYR A 41 23.25 -2.13 4.27
C TYR A 41 23.02 -3.26 3.26
N GLY A 42 23.80 -4.35 3.32
CA GLY A 42 23.59 -5.55 2.52
C GLY A 42 22.12 -6.04 2.45
N PRO A 43 21.36 -6.05 3.56
CA PRO A 43 19.95 -6.43 3.57
C PRO A 43 19.06 -5.62 2.62
N PHE A 44 19.31 -4.32 2.40
CA PHE A 44 18.50 -3.52 1.47
C PHE A 44 18.67 -3.96 0.01
N PHE A 45 19.89 -4.32 -0.39
CA PHE A 45 20.15 -4.87 -1.72
C PHE A 45 19.47 -6.22 -1.91
N LEU A 46 19.48 -7.07 -0.88
CA LEU A 46 18.80 -8.36 -0.90
C LEU A 46 17.28 -8.20 -0.98
N ALA A 47 16.70 -7.29 -0.20
CA ALA A 47 15.28 -6.97 -0.22
C ALA A 47 14.83 -6.43 -1.59
N ARG A 48 15.62 -5.54 -2.21
CA ARG A 48 15.39 -5.06 -3.59
C ARG A 48 15.40 -6.21 -4.60
N LYS A 49 16.40 -7.11 -4.52
CA LYS A 49 16.49 -8.28 -5.42
C LYS A 49 15.35 -9.27 -5.22
N LYS A 50 14.87 -9.44 -3.98
CA LYS A 50 13.77 -10.34 -3.63
C LYS A 50 12.39 -9.75 -3.89
N GLY A 51 12.26 -8.44 -4.10
CA GLY A 51 11.00 -7.78 -4.39
C GLY A 51 10.22 -7.30 -3.18
N TYR A 52 10.77 -7.41 -1.95
CA TYR A 52 10.07 -7.07 -0.71
C TYR A 52 9.57 -5.61 -0.67
N PHE A 53 10.31 -4.67 -1.25
CA PHE A 53 9.83 -3.29 -1.35
C PHE A 53 8.58 -3.18 -2.23
N LYS A 54 8.51 -3.92 -3.35
CA LYS A 54 7.35 -3.91 -4.24
C LYS A 54 6.13 -4.57 -3.60
N GLU A 55 6.34 -5.63 -2.82
CA GLU A 55 5.27 -6.29 -2.05
C GLU A 55 4.60 -5.31 -1.07
N GLU A 56 5.39 -4.40 -0.48
CA GLU A 56 4.92 -3.33 0.41
C GLU A 56 4.47 -2.06 -0.34
N GLY A 57 4.38 -2.10 -1.68
CA GLY A 57 3.96 -0.95 -2.49
C GLY A 57 5.00 0.18 -2.54
N LEU A 58 6.27 -0.11 -2.27
CA LEU A 58 7.38 0.83 -2.31
C LEU A 58 8.18 0.67 -3.60
N GLU A 59 8.26 1.75 -4.36
CA GLU A 59 9.19 1.88 -5.49
C GLU A 59 10.35 2.78 -5.08
N LEU A 60 11.54 2.20 -4.95
CA LEU A 60 12.72 2.95 -4.52
C LEU A 60 13.99 2.57 -5.28
N ASP A 61 14.89 3.54 -5.41
CA ASP A 61 16.25 3.33 -5.89
C ASP A 61 17.28 3.55 -4.78
N LEU A 62 18.16 2.56 -4.58
CA LEU A 62 19.25 2.63 -3.62
C LEU A 62 20.45 3.31 -4.26
N VAL A 63 20.88 4.43 -3.68
CA VAL A 63 21.96 5.28 -4.20
C VAL A 63 23.07 5.35 -3.18
N LYS A 64 24.31 5.15 -3.61
CA LYS A 64 25.48 5.42 -2.75
C LYS A 64 25.79 6.92 -2.76
N VAL A 65 26.03 7.52 -1.60
CA VAL A 65 26.14 8.99 -1.44
C VAL A 65 27.56 9.44 -1.06
N GLU A 66 28.57 8.85 -1.68
CA GLU A 66 29.98 9.19 -1.47
C GLU A 66 30.74 9.35 -2.79
#